data_AF-A0A933ZW53-F1
#
_entry.id   AF-A0A933ZW53-F1
#
_cell.length_a   1.000
_cell.length_b   1.000
_cell.length_c   1.000
_cell.angle_alpha   90.00
_cell.angle_beta   90.00
_cell.angle_gamma   90.00
#
_symmetry.space_group_name_H-M   'P 1'
#
loop_
_entity.id
_entity.type
_entity.pdbx_description
1 polymer ?
#
loop_
_entity_poly.entity_id
_entity_poly.type
_entity_poly.pdbx_seq_one_letter_code
_entity_poly.pdbx_strand_id
1 'polypeptide(L)'
;MKTTKRKAASRRRNLFAEISDGFAALREAREGKRTLRTHEVESKPVPEVTPGELVRLREQYHLSRKLFASCLRTNARTLENWEQGRAKPNAQAALLIGLVRKYPDMITRLNEL
;
A
#
# COMPACT_ATOMS: atom_id res chain seq x y z
N MET A 1 7.34 -41.75 -1.52
CA MET A 1 7.51 -40.37 -1.01
C MET A 1 8.09 -40.42 0.39
N LYS A 2 9.36 -40.07 0.57
CA LYS A 2 10.02 -40.05 1.89
C LYS A 2 9.98 -38.62 2.40
N THR A 3 9.18 -38.38 3.44
CA THR A 3 9.07 -37.11 4.15
C THR A 3 10.34 -36.87 4.97
N THR A 4 11.13 -35.86 4.60
CA THR A 4 12.35 -35.50 5.33
C THR A 4 11.97 -34.73 6.60
N LYS A 5 11.97 -35.45 7.72
CA LYS A 5 11.69 -34.98 9.08
C LYS A 5 12.70 -33.89 9.49
N ARG A 6 12.28 -32.63 9.66
CA ARG A 6 13.13 -31.57 10.24
C ARG A 6 13.36 -31.87 11.73
N LYS A 7 14.56 -32.29 12.09
CA LYS A 7 15.00 -32.49 13.48
C LYS A 7 15.29 -31.11 14.10
N ALA A 8 14.37 -30.62 14.93
CA ALA A 8 14.59 -29.43 15.75
C ALA A 8 15.55 -29.79 16.90
N ALA A 9 16.85 -29.64 16.67
CA ALA A 9 17.85 -29.65 17.73
C ALA A 9 18.00 -28.21 18.25
N SER A 10 17.63 -27.97 19.51
CA SER A 10 17.94 -26.75 20.25
C SER A 10 19.46 -26.68 20.49
N ARG A 11 20.22 -26.30 19.46
CA ARG A 11 21.58 -25.78 19.63
C ARG A 11 21.45 -24.37 20.19
N ARG A 12 22.25 -24.03 21.22
CA ARG A 12 22.48 -22.62 21.56
C ARG A 12 22.97 -21.93 20.29
N ARG A 13 22.13 -21.09 19.68
CA ARG A 13 22.47 -20.35 18.47
C ARG A 13 23.67 -19.47 18.76
N ASN A 14 24.67 -19.52 17.91
CA ASN A 14 25.80 -18.60 17.99
C ASN A 14 25.50 -17.41 17.10
N LEU A 15 24.83 -16.41 17.68
CA LEU A 15 24.39 -15.22 16.97
C LEU A 15 25.57 -14.47 16.31
N PHE A 16 26.73 -14.43 16.97
CA PHE A 16 27.91 -13.77 16.43
C PHE A 16 28.42 -14.45 15.16
N ALA A 17 28.47 -15.79 15.16
CA ALA A 17 28.87 -16.56 13.98
C ALA A 17 27.87 -16.38 12.83
N GLU A 18 26.56 -16.47 13.11
CA GLU A 18 25.50 -16.31 12.10
C GLU A 18 25.52 -14.92 11.44
N ILE A 19 25.73 -13.85 12.21
CA ILE A 19 25.84 -12.49 11.68
C ILE A 19 27.11 -12.33 10.84
N SER A 20 28.24 -12.85 11.33
CA SER A 20 29.54 -12.78 10.62
C SER A 20 29.47 -13.50 9.27
N ASP A 21 28.86 -14.69 9.23
CA ASP A 21 28.61 -15.44 8.00
C ASP A 21 27.68 -14.66 7.05
N GLY A 22 26.67 -13.97 7.59
CA GLY A 22 25.78 -13.08 6.82
C GLY A 22 26.52 -11.92 6.15
N PHE A 23 27.47 -11.28 6.83
CA PHE A 23 28.31 -10.22 6.24
C PHE A 23 29.27 -10.75 5.19
N ALA A 24 29.85 -11.93 5.39
CA ALA A 24 30.67 -12.59 4.37
C ALA A 24 29.84 -12.89 3.11
N ALA A 25 28.64 -13.43 3.28
CA ALA A 25 27.70 -13.67 2.19
C ALA A 25 27.29 -12.37 1.47
N LEU A 26 27.09 -11.27 2.20
CA LEU A 26 26.80 -9.95 1.63
C LEU A 26 27.97 -9.41 0.80
N ARG A 27 29.21 -9.61 1.26
CA ARG A 27 30.42 -9.24 0.51
C ARG A 27 30.52 -9.99 -0.80
N GLU A 28 30.37 -11.31 -0.77
CA GLU A 28 30.36 -12.16 -1.98
C GLU A 28 29.27 -11.72 -2.96
N ALA A 29 28.08 -11.35 -2.46
CA ALA A 29 27.01 -10.84 -3.30
C ALA A 29 27.33 -9.51 -3.99
N ARG A 30 27.96 -8.57 -3.27
CA ARG A 30 28.41 -7.29 -3.86
C ARG A 30 29.52 -7.47 -4.89
N GLU A 31 30.36 -8.49 -4.71
CA GLU A 31 31.40 -8.88 -5.68
C GLU A 31 30.84 -9.74 -6.84
N GLY A 32 29.53 -9.99 -6.88
CA GLY A 32 28.87 -10.79 -7.93
C GLY A 32 29.13 -12.30 -7.84
N LYS A 33 29.76 -12.79 -6.76
CA LYS A 33 30.15 -14.20 -6.56
C LYS A 33 29.03 -15.05 -5.97
N ARG A 34 27.98 -14.42 -5.44
CA ARG A 34 26.86 -15.09 -4.77
C ARG A 34 25.55 -14.36 -5.01
N THR A 35 24.49 -15.11 -5.30
CA THR A 35 23.14 -14.55 -5.37
C THR A 35 22.46 -14.68 -4.01
N LEU A 36 22.05 -13.54 -3.43
CA LEU A 36 21.21 -13.51 -2.24
C LEU A 36 19.74 -13.31 -2.64
N ARG A 37 18.82 -13.65 -1.72
CA ARG A 37 17.41 -13.34 -1.90
C ARG A 37 17.22 -11.83 -1.80
N THR A 38 16.99 -11.21 -2.94
CA THR A 38 16.77 -9.77 -3.07
C THR A 38 15.31 -9.48 -3.39
N HIS A 39 14.76 -8.41 -2.82
CA HIS A 39 13.47 -7.86 -3.19
C HIS A 39 13.69 -6.42 -3.61
N GLU A 40 13.41 -6.12 -4.87
CA GLU A 40 13.40 -4.74 -5.35
C GLU A 40 12.12 -4.06 -4.85
N VAL A 41 12.28 -2.89 -4.24
CA VAL A 41 11.16 -2.11 -3.71
C VAL A 41 11.24 -0.72 -4.33
N GLU A 42 10.24 -0.41 -5.15
CA GLU A 42 10.04 0.94 -5.67
C GLU A 42 9.06 1.72 -4.80
N SER A 43 9.42 2.94 -4.45
CA SER A 43 8.50 3.88 -3.82
C SER A 43 7.51 4.39 -4.84
N LYS A 44 6.21 4.11 -4.62
CA LYS A 44 5.15 4.60 -5.51
C LYS A 44 4.77 6.04 -5.12
N PRO A 45 4.64 6.96 -6.09
CA PRO A 45 4.20 8.32 -5.81
C PRO A 45 2.75 8.32 -5.32
N VAL A 46 2.38 9.39 -4.63
CA VAL A 46 0.99 9.64 -4.22
C VAL A 46 0.12 9.72 -5.48
N PRO A 47 -1.04 9.02 -5.54
CA PRO A 47 -1.94 9.13 -6.68
C PRO A 47 -2.39 10.56 -6.89
N GLU A 48 -2.33 11.05 -8.13
CA GLU A 48 -2.94 12.34 -8.46
C GLU A 48 -4.44 12.15 -8.67
N VAL A 49 -5.22 13.11 -8.13
CA VAL A 49 -6.67 13.17 -8.29
C VAL A 49 -7.02 14.56 -8.79
N THR A 50 -7.56 14.63 -10.00
CA THR A 50 -8.05 15.90 -10.54
C THR A 50 -9.48 16.19 -10.05
N PRO A 51 -9.89 17.47 -9.97
CA PRO A 51 -11.25 17.83 -9.56
C PRO A 51 -12.33 17.18 -10.44
N GLY A 52 -12.12 17.17 -11.77
CA GLY A 52 -13.06 16.58 -12.72
C GLY A 52 -13.17 15.06 -12.60
N GLU A 53 -12.08 14.35 -12.30
CA GLU A 53 -12.14 12.92 -12.01
C GLU A 53 -12.93 12.62 -10.74
N LEU A 54 -12.75 13.44 -9.70
CA LEU A 54 -13.44 13.25 -8.43
C LEU A 54 -14.97 13.40 -8.57
N VAL A 55 -15.40 14.40 -9.34
CA VAL A 55 -16.82 14.62 -9.66
C VAL A 55 -17.39 13.42 -10.43
N ARG A 56 -16.70 12.99 -11.50
CA ARG A 56 -17.13 11.84 -12.31
C ARG A 56 -17.22 10.57 -11.47
N LEU A 57 -16.24 10.33 -10.60
CA LEU A 57 -16.22 9.16 -9.73
C LEU A 57 -17.43 9.16 -8.81
N ARG A 58 -17.72 10.28 -8.13
CA ARG A 58 -18.90 10.39 -7.25
C ARG A 58 -20.20 10.11 -8.01
N GLU A 59 -20.33 10.65 -9.22
CA GLU A 59 -21.53 10.51 -10.06
C GLU A 59 -21.72 9.10 -10.60
N GLN A 60 -20.63 8.40 -10.92
CA GLN A 60 -20.65 7.00 -11.33
C GLN A 60 -21.26 6.08 -10.27
N TYR A 61 -21.09 6.42 -8.98
CA TYR A 61 -21.71 5.70 -7.86
C TYR A 61 -23.10 6.23 -7.49
N HIS A 62 -23.64 7.22 -8.21
CA HIS A 62 -24.92 7.87 -7.90
C HIS A 62 -25.00 8.42 -6.47
N LEU A 63 -23.87 8.86 -5.91
CA LEU A 63 -23.80 9.36 -4.55
C LEU A 63 -23.94 10.89 -4.51
N SER A 64 -24.70 11.36 -3.53
CA SER A 64 -24.67 12.77 -3.16
C SER A 64 -23.30 13.13 -2.59
N ARG A 65 -22.91 14.41 -2.71
CA ARG A 65 -21.64 14.90 -2.15
C ARG A 65 -21.50 14.59 -0.66
N LYS A 66 -22.59 14.72 0.12
CA LYS A 66 -22.57 14.42 1.57
C LYS A 66 -22.29 12.94 1.83
N LEU A 67 -22.94 12.03 1.10
CA LEU A 67 -22.72 10.59 1.25
C LEU A 67 -21.30 10.20 0.84
N PHE A 68 -20.83 10.69 -0.31
CA PHE A 68 -19.49 10.39 -0.79
C PHE A 68 -18.40 10.91 0.16
N ALA A 69 -18.59 12.12 0.72
CA ALA A 69 -17.70 12.64 1.76
C ALA A 69 -17.68 11.75 3.01
N SER A 70 -18.84 11.27 3.44
CA SER A 70 -18.97 10.36 4.59
C SER A 70 -18.26 9.02 4.35
N CYS A 71 -18.38 8.44 3.15
CA CYS A 71 -17.64 7.23 2.74
C CYS A 71 -16.12 7.45 2.81
N LEU A 72 -15.64 8.61 2.38
CA LEU A 72 -14.22 8.97 2.41
C LEU A 72 -13.75 9.52 3.78
N ARG A 73 -14.58 9.44 4.82
CA ARG A 73 -14.30 9.95 6.18
C ARG A 73 -13.85 11.42 6.19
N THR A 74 -14.46 12.23 5.33
CA THR A 74 -14.24 13.67 5.24
C THR A 74 -15.57 14.44 5.35
N ASN A 75 -15.50 15.76 5.48
CA ASN A 75 -16.69 16.59 5.50
C ASN A 75 -17.08 17.06 4.08
N ALA A 76 -18.36 17.38 3.88
CA ALA A 76 -18.88 17.77 2.57
C ALA A 76 -18.24 19.04 2.00
N ARG A 77 -17.81 19.97 2.87
CA ARG A 77 -17.15 21.22 2.45
C ARG A 77 -15.74 20.97 1.93
N THR A 78 -15.00 20.07 2.56
CA THR A 78 -13.69 19.61 2.11
C THR A 78 -13.80 18.91 0.76
N LEU A 79 -14.77 18.01 0.60
CA LEU A 79 -15.01 17.36 -0.68
C LEU A 79 -15.40 18.37 -1.77
N GLU A 80 -16.25 19.34 -1.45
CA GLU A 80 -16.60 20.43 -2.37
C GLU A 80 -15.37 21.24 -2.81
N ASN A 81 -14.49 21.59 -1.88
CA ASN A 81 -13.25 22.31 -2.20
C ASN A 81 -12.34 21.51 -3.13
N TRP A 82 -12.30 20.17 -2.99
CA TRP A 82 -11.56 19.30 -3.90
C TRP A 82 -12.20 19.23 -5.29
N GLU A 83 -13.51 19.06 -5.37
CA GLU A 83 -14.27 19.04 -6.63
C GLU A 83 -14.20 20.37 -7.39
N GLN A 84 -14.03 21.49 -6.69
CA GLN A 84 -13.84 22.82 -7.28
C GLN A 84 -12.37 23.17 -7.55
N GLY A 85 -11.42 22.32 -7.15
CA GLY A 85 -9.98 22.58 -7.28
C GLY A 85 -9.44 23.69 -6.38
N ARG A 86 -10.19 24.14 -5.37
CA ARG A 86 -9.73 25.12 -4.37
C ARG A 86 -8.72 24.52 -3.40
N ALA A 87 -8.73 23.20 -3.25
CA ALA A 87 -7.79 22.44 -2.43
C ALA A 87 -7.49 21.09 -3.10
N LYS A 88 -6.40 20.45 -2.68
CA LYS A 88 -6.04 19.09 -3.09
C LYS A 88 -6.31 18.09 -1.95
N PRO A 89 -6.71 16.85 -2.26
CA PRO A 89 -6.76 15.79 -1.25
C PRO A 89 -5.35 15.50 -0.72
N ASN A 90 -5.28 15.15 0.57
CA ASN A 90 -4.02 14.68 1.17
C ASN A 90 -3.65 13.29 0.63
N ALA A 91 -2.45 12.80 0.94
CA ALA A 91 -1.94 11.55 0.38
C ALA A 91 -2.85 10.33 0.68
N GLN A 92 -3.42 10.27 1.88
CA GLN A 92 -4.29 9.19 2.30
C GLN A 92 -5.65 9.24 1.58
N ALA A 93 -6.24 10.43 1.47
CA ALA A 93 -7.48 10.65 0.75
C ALA A 93 -7.31 10.38 -0.75
N ALA A 94 -6.20 10.83 -1.35
CA ALA A 94 -5.88 10.55 -2.75
C ALA A 94 -5.72 9.04 -3.00
N LEU A 95 -5.10 8.32 -2.07
CA LEU A 95 -5.03 6.86 -2.11
C LEU A 95 -6.42 6.22 -2.01
N LEU A 96 -7.28 6.63 -1.07
CA LEU A 96 -8.64 6.11 -0.92
C LEU A 96 -9.49 6.38 -2.16
N ILE A 97 -9.41 7.59 -2.73
CA ILE A 97 -10.07 7.93 -4.00
C ILE A 97 -9.54 7.04 -5.13
N GLY A 98 -8.23 6.80 -5.17
CA GLY A 98 -7.61 5.87 -6.12
C GLY A 98 -8.10 4.42 -5.96
N LEU A 99 -8.31 3.96 -4.72
CA LEU A 99 -8.86 2.63 -4.43
C LEU A 99 -10.32 2.54 -4.87
N VAL A 100 -11.14 3.55 -4.58
CA VAL A 100 -12.53 3.61 -5.03
C VAL A 100 -12.61 3.59 -6.56
N ARG A 101 -11.73 4.33 -7.24
CA ARG A 101 -11.65 4.32 -8.71
C ARG A 101 -11.27 2.94 -9.28
N LYS A 102 -10.41 2.19 -8.58
CA LYS A 102 -9.87 0.91 -9.07
C LYS A 102 -10.76 -0.28 -8.74
N TYR A 103 -11.47 -0.24 -7.62
CA TYR A 103 -12.22 -1.37 -7.07
C TYR A 103 -13.70 -0.99 -6.88
N PRO A 104 -14.62 -1.49 -7.73
CA PRO A 104 -16.03 -1.13 -7.70
C PRO A 104 -16.73 -1.36 -6.35
N ASP A 105 -16.31 -2.39 -5.62
CA ASP A 105 -16.85 -2.79 -4.31
C ASP A 105 -16.27 -1.98 -3.13
N MET A 106 -15.33 -1.06 -3.39
CA MET A 106 -14.64 -0.34 -2.32
C MET A 106 -15.57 0.56 -1.50
N ILE A 107 -16.58 1.19 -2.13
CA ILE A 107 -17.54 2.01 -1.38
C ILE A 107 -18.29 1.18 -0.34
N THR A 108 -18.72 -0.04 -0.70
CA THR A 108 -19.39 -0.95 0.22
C THR A 108 -18.46 -1.32 1.38
N ARG A 109 -17.22 -1.72 1.08
CA ARG A 109 -16.21 -2.06 2.09
C ARG A 109 -15.90 -0.89 3.03
N LEU A 110 -15.83 0.34 2.53
CA LEU A 110 -15.60 1.52 3.36
C LEU A 110 -16.76 1.81 4.32
N ASN A 111 -17.98 1.45 3.94
CA ASN A 111 -19.17 1.62 4.79
C ASN A 111 -19.27 0.55 5.90
N GLU A 112 -18.61 -0.60 5.72
CA GLU A 112 -18.61 -1.71 6.68
C GLU A 112 -17.51 -1.59 7.76
N LEU A 113 -16.59 -0.61 7.62
CA LEU A 113 -15.54 -0.29 8.60
C LEU A 113 -16.04 0.67 9.68
#